data_AF-A0A0P0Y2S7-F1
#
_entry.id   AF-A0A0P0Y2S7-F1
#
_cell.length_a   1.000
_cell.length_b   1.000
_cell.length_c   1.000
_cell.angle_alpha   90.00
_cell.angle_beta   90.00
_cell.angle_gamma   90.00
#
_symmetry.space_group_name_H-M   'P 1'
#
loop_
_entity.id
_entity.type
_entity.pdbx_description
1 polymer ?
#
loop_
_entity_poly.entity_id
_entity_poly.type
_entity_poly.pdbx_seq_one_letter_code
_entity_poly.pdbx_strand_id
1 'polypeptide(L)'
;MLRQCKFVLNFAWFNHLYKGKAEVPFLSEFGETEKLQQKLLLDFTREVSEFLGVLAVTEENYLQDPESMSSISLFRFILTGDCFDWLDMSLFGYFVDDEATSKAIPFLRSLIHLATTDDMSLRLFIVDDLLPSIVRRLDNQLTCAIQCQRHKLNPGAADSAGKDLVVLCQQLYNYFQIQAIF
;
A
#
# COMPACT_ATOMS: atom_id res chain seq x y z
N MET A 1 -16.20 0.25 -3.02
CA MET A 1 -15.41 0.96 -1.97
C MET A 1 -13.95 1.09 -2.39
N LEU A 2 -13.20 -0.01 -2.57
CA LEU A 2 -11.77 0.01 -2.90
C LEU A 2 -11.42 0.93 -4.10
N ARG A 3 -12.18 0.84 -5.20
CA ARG A 3 -12.03 1.73 -6.37
C ARG A 3 -12.14 3.22 -6.03
N GLN A 4 -13.05 3.59 -5.12
CA GLN A 4 -13.22 4.97 -4.67
C GLN A 4 -12.02 5.42 -3.82
N CYS A 5 -11.57 4.57 -2.89
CA CYS A 5 -10.38 4.81 -2.09
C CYS A 5 -9.15 5.02 -2.98
N LYS A 6 -8.94 4.13 -3.97
CA LYS A 6 -7.87 4.28 -4.97
C LYS A 6 -7.96 5.64 -5.65
N PHE A 7 -9.12 6.01 -6.18
CA PHE A 7 -9.25 7.28 -6.91
C PHE A 7 -8.85 8.49 -6.06
N VAL A 8 -9.37 8.55 -4.83
CA VAL A 8 -9.09 9.67 -3.91
C VAL A 8 -7.63 9.69 -3.48
N LEU A 9 -7.08 8.54 -3.05
CA LEU A 9 -5.71 8.43 -2.57
C LEU A 9 -4.68 8.59 -3.67
N ASN A 10 -4.93 8.04 -4.87
CA ASN A 10 -4.03 8.18 -6.01
C ASN A 10 -3.84 9.64 -6.37
N PHE A 11 -4.94 10.39 -6.51
CA PHE A 11 -4.89 11.81 -6.81
C PHE A 11 -4.21 12.61 -5.69
N ALA A 12 -4.60 12.39 -4.44
CA ALA A 12 -4.09 13.16 -3.31
C ALA A 12 -2.60 12.89 -3.06
N TRP A 13 -2.16 11.62 -3.07
CA TRP A 13 -0.75 11.26 -2.90
C TRP A 13 0.11 11.68 -4.08
N PHE A 14 -0.39 11.58 -5.32
CA PHE A 14 0.34 12.10 -6.48
C PHE A 14 0.63 13.59 -6.33
N ASN A 15 -0.39 14.40 -5.99
CA ASN A 15 -0.19 15.82 -5.76
C ASN A 15 0.72 16.08 -4.55
N HIS A 16 0.57 15.32 -3.46
CA HIS A 16 1.39 15.51 -2.27
C HIS A 16 2.87 15.20 -2.54
N LEU A 17 3.16 14.08 -3.21
CA LEU A 17 4.51 13.65 -3.56
C LEU A 17 5.20 14.65 -4.50
N TYR A 18 4.54 15.04 -5.59
CA TYR A 18 5.18 15.78 -6.67
C TYR A 18 4.98 17.29 -6.63
N LYS A 19 3.89 17.79 -6.04
CA LYS A 19 3.61 19.23 -5.90
C LYS A 19 3.77 19.73 -4.46
N GLY A 20 3.97 18.83 -3.50
CA GLY A 20 4.06 19.17 -2.07
C GLY A 20 2.71 19.42 -1.38
N LYS A 21 1.61 19.46 -2.14
CA LYS A 21 0.27 19.81 -1.64
C LYS A 21 -0.65 18.61 -1.70
N ALA A 22 -1.27 18.25 -0.58
CA ALA A 22 -2.29 17.22 -0.56
C ALA A 22 -3.60 17.79 -1.11
N GLU A 23 -3.81 17.78 -2.43
CA GLU A 23 -5.07 18.21 -3.04
C GLU A 23 -6.13 17.12 -2.87
N VAL A 24 -6.67 16.93 -1.66
CA VAL A 24 -7.67 15.88 -1.42
C VAL A 24 -8.96 16.23 -2.18
N PRO A 25 -9.45 15.37 -3.09
CA PRO A 25 -10.71 15.61 -3.79
C PRO A 25 -11.86 15.90 -2.84
N PHE A 26 -12.82 16.73 -3.27
CA PHE A 26 -13.96 17.24 -2.49
C PHE A 26 -13.59 18.25 -1.38
N LEU A 27 -12.37 18.27 -0.86
CA LEU A 27 -11.96 19.18 0.22
C LEU A 27 -11.28 20.45 -0.27
N SER A 28 -10.62 20.38 -1.44
CA SER A 28 -10.03 21.55 -2.09
C SER A 28 -11.05 22.66 -2.38
N GLU A 29 -12.31 22.29 -2.55
CA GLU A 29 -13.43 23.21 -2.79
C GLU A 29 -13.85 24.03 -1.54
N PHE A 30 -13.49 23.57 -0.34
CA PHE A 30 -13.90 24.22 0.92
C PHE A 30 -12.86 25.20 1.48
N GLY A 31 -11.78 25.50 0.73
CA GLY A 31 -10.76 26.46 1.16
C GLY A 31 -9.95 26.00 2.38
N GLU A 32 -9.89 24.68 2.60
CA GLU A 32 -9.14 24.12 3.73
C GLU A 32 -7.64 24.42 3.63
N THR A 33 -7.02 24.65 4.79
CA THR A 33 -5.57 24.90 4.85
C THR A 33 -4.79 23.67 4.39
N GLU A 34 -3.63 23.87 3.77
CA GLU A 34 -2.73 22.78 3.34
C GLU A 34 -2.42 21.78 4.47
N LYS A 35 -2.28 22.26 5.71
CA LYS A 35 -2.08 21.41 6.90
C LYS A 35 -3.27 20.50 7.19
N LEU A 36 -4.50 21.02 7.02
CA LEU A 36 -5.72 20.25 7.22
C LEU A 36 -5.85 19.18 6.14
N GLN A 37 -5.60 19.54 4.88
CA GLN A 37 -5.64 18.59 3.77
C GLN A 37 -4.59 17.48 3.91
N GLN A 38 -3.36 17.82 4.34
CA GLN A 38 -2.33 16.83 4.64
C GLN A 38 -2.76 15.90 5.78
N LYS A 39 -3.31 16.44 6.87
CA LYS A 39 -3.84 15.64 7.96
C LYS A 39 -4.92 14.66 7.48
N LEU A 40 -5.88 15.15 6.69
CA LEU A 40 -6.97 14.33 6.17
C LEU A 40 -6.47 13.25 5.20
N LEU A 41 -5.46 13.54 4.39
CA LEU A 41 -4.80 12.53 3.56
C LEU A 41 -4.18 11.41 4.41
N LEU A 42 -3.43 11.77 5.46
CA LEU A 42 -2.81 10.79 6.34
C LEU A 42 -3.84 9.95 7.10
N ASP A 43 -4.82 10.61 7.72
CA ASP A 43 -5.88 9.93 8.47
C ASP A 43 -6.66 8.98 7.56
N PHE A 44 -7.05 9.42 6.36
CA PHE A 44 -7.75 8.55 5.41
C PHE A 44 -6.89 7.37 4.91
N THR A 45 -5.60 7.60 4.68
CA THR A 45 -4.66 6.52 4.30
C THR A 45 -4.54 5.49 5.42
N ARG A 46 -4.44 5.93 6.68
CA ARG A 46 -4.37 5.05 7.86
C ARG A 46 -5.63 4.21 8.00
N GLU A 47 -6.81 4.79 7.84
CA GLU A 47 -8.09 4.09 7.90
C GLU A 47 -8.22 3.02 6.80
N VAL A 48 -7.81 3.36 5.56
CA VAL A 48 -7.82 2.39 4.44
C VAL A 48 -6.82 1.26 4.69
N SER A 49 -5.60 1.58 5.14
CA SER A 49 -4.59 0.58 5.51
C SER A 49 -5.08 -0.33 6.63
N GLU A 50 -5.71 0.22 7.67
CA GLU A 50 -6.26 -0.53 8.80
C GLU A 50 -7.36 -1.47 8.36
N PHE A 51 -8.32 -0.95 7.59
CA PHE A 51 -9.42 -1.74 7.06
C PHE A 51 -8.91 -2.95 6.26
N LEU A 52 -7.96 -2.73 5.35
CA LEU A 52 -7.36 -3.80 4.55
C LEU A 52 -6.56 -4.78 5.41
N GLY A 53 -5.80 -4.28 6.40
CA GLY A 53 -5.06 -5.10 7.36
C GLY A 53 -5.96 -6.00 8.21
N VAL A 54 -7.07 -5.47 8.73
CA VAL A 54 -8.06 -6.23 9.52
C VAL A 54 -8.75 -7.29 8.67
N LEU A 55 -9.12 -6.96 7.43
CA LEU A 55 -9.66 -7.95 6.48
C LEU A 55 -8.65 -9.07 6.21
N ALA A 56 -7.37 -8.73 6.04
CA ALA A 56 -6.33 -9.72 5.77
C ALA A 56 -6.20 -10.77 6.88
N VAL A 57 -6.25 -10.31 8.13
CA VAL A 57 -6.21 -11.18 9.32
C VAL A 57 -7.49 -12.02 9.42
N THR A 58 -8.65 -11.42 9.14
CA THR A 58 -9.95 -12.10 9.23
C THR A 58 -10.07 -13.21 8.17
N GLU A 59 -9.49 -12.99 6.99
CA GLU A 59 -9.52 -13.93 5.86
C GLU A 59 -8.29 -14.86 5.81
N GLU A 60 -7.42 -14.85 6.82
CA GLU A 60 -6.16 -15.62 6.81
C GLU A 60 -6.38 -17.12 6.56
N ASN A 61 -7.45 -17.70 7.11
CA ASN A 61 -7.80 -19.10 6.92
C ASN A 61 -8.09 -19.44 5.44
N TYR A 62 -8.63 -18.50 4.66
CA TYR A 62 -8.94 -18.69 3.25
C TYR A 62 -7.69 -18.67 2.37
N LEU A 63 -6.58 -18.11 2.85
CA LEU A 63 -5.32 -18.05 2.10
C LEU A 63 -4.64 -19.43 1.98
N GLN A 64 -4.99 -20.37 2.84
CA GLN A 64 -4.48 -21.75 2.79
C GLN A 64 -5.23 -22.62 1.78
N ASP A 65 -6.49 -22.29 1.50
CA ASP A 65 -7.33 -22.96 0.53
C ASP A 65 -8.14 -21.90 -0.25
N PRO A 66 -7.57 -21.29 -1.31
CA PRO A 66 -8.24 -20.27 -2.12
C PRO A 66 -9.56 -20.75 -2.74
N GLU A 67 -9.74 -22.06 -2.97
CA GLU A 67 -10.99 -22.61 -3.48
C GLU A 67 -12.11 -22.56 -2.43
N SER A 68 -11.75 -22.53 -1.14
CA SER A 68 -12.69 -22.38 -0.02
C SER A 68 -13.09 -20.93 0.27
N MET A 69 -12.50 -19.93 -0.41
CA MET A 69 -12.76 -18.52 -0.11
C MET A 69 -14.26 -18.21 -0.22
N SER A 70 -14.81 -17.59 0.82
CA SER A 70 -16.21 -17.16 0.80
C SER A 70 -16.49 -16.19 -0.36
N SER A 71 -17.71 -16.20 -0.90
CA SER A 71 -18.11 -15.24 -1.95
C SER A 71 -18.01 -13.76 -1.53
N ILE A 72 -17.98 -13.50 -0.22
CA ILE A 72 -17.79 -12.16 0.35
C ILE A 72 -16.33 -11.83 0.67
N SER A 73 -15.39 -12.76 0.43
CA SER A 73 -13.97 -12.54 0.66
C SER A 73 -13.44 -11.45 -0.25
N LEU A 74 -12.74 -10.47 0.31
CA LEU A 74 -12.06 -9.44 -0.46
C LEU A 74 -10.96 -10.05 -1.33
N PHE A 75 -10.19 -11.02 -0.84
CA PHE A 75 -9.16 -11.66 -1.66
C PHE A 75 -9.77 -12.44 -2.82
N ARG A 76 -10.88 -13.17 -2.61
CA ARG A 76 -11.60 -13.79 -3.72
C ARG A 76 -12.08 -12.75 -4.71
N PHE A 77 -12.63 -11.64 -4.25
CA PHE A 77 -13.09 -10.56 -5.11
C PHE A 77 -11.94 -9.94 -5.91
N ILE A 78 -10.76 -9.76 -5.31
CA ILE A 78 -9.55 -9.27 -6.00
C ILE A 78 -9.08 -10.27 -7.06
N LEU A 79 -8.94 -11.55 -6.70
CA LEU A 79 -8.45 -12.62 -7.59
C LEU A 79 -9.41 -12.93 -8.74
N THR A 80 -10.71 -13.00 -8.46
CA THR A 80 -11.72 -13.44 -9.46
C THR A 80 -12.38 -12.29 -10.21
N GLY A 81 -12.33 -11.07 -9.66
CA GLY A 81 -13.06 -9.91 -10.16
C GLY A 81 -12.28 -9.00 -11.10
N ASP A 82 -11.06 -9.37 -11.50
CA ASP A 82 -10.16 -8.51 -12.29
C ASP A 82 -9.99 -7.10 -11.66
N CYS A 83 -9.90 -7.08 -10.33
CA CYS A 83 -9.86 -5.86 -9.53
C CYS A 83 -8.42 -5.46 -9.15
N PHE A 84 -7.42 -6.10 -9.74
CA PHE A 84 -6.00 -5.78 -9.51
C PHE A 84 -5.65 -4.38 -9.95
N ASP A 85 -6.28 -3.89 -11.01
CA ASP A 85 -6.19 -2.48 -11.41
C ASP A 85 -6.67 -1.52 -10.34
N TRP A 86 -7.30 -1.97 -9.25
CA TRP A 86 -7.71 -1.12 -8.14
C TRP A 86 -6.71 -1.12 -6.98
N LEU A 87 -5.68 -1.97 -7.06
CA LEU A 87 -4.55 -1.96 -6.15
C LEU A 87 -3.43 -1.11 -6.75
N ASP A 88 -3.02 -0.10 -6.01
CA ASP A 88 -1.77 0.61 -6.24
C ASP A 88 -1.19 1.05 -4.90
N MET A 89 0.07 1.46 -4.89
CA MET A 89 0.75 1.88 -3.67
C MET A 89 0.25 3.20 -3.08
N SER A 90 -0.62 3.94 -3.79
CA SER A 90 -1.28 5.12 -3.23
C SER A 90 -2.28 4.76 -2.13
N LEU A 91 -2.88 3.56 -2.17
CA LEU A 91 -3.73 3.05 -1.09
C LEU A 91 -3.02 3.03 0.27
N PHE A 92 -1.70 2.86 0.25
CA PHE A 92 -0.84 2.78 1.43
C PHE A 92 0.10 3.99 1.54
N GLY A 93 -0.21 5.07 0.81
CA GLY A 93 0.54 6.31 0.81
C GLY A 93 2.01 6.17 0.44
N TYR A 94 2.34 5.20 -0.41
CA TYR A 94 3.71 4.89 -0.82
C TYR A 94 4.66 4.70 0.37
N PHE A 95 4.12 4.22 1.50
CA PHE A 95 4.83 4.03 2.76
C PHE A 95 5.45 5.30 3.39
N VAL A 96 4.96 6.48 2.99
CA VAL A 96 5.44 7.75 3.55
C VAL A 96 5.11 7.89 5.03
N ASP A 97 3.94 7.40 5.44
CA ASP A 97 3.46 7.41 6.83
C ASP A 97 3.67 6.05 7.50
N ASP A 98 4.43 6.03 8.59
CA ASP A 98 4.81 4.79 9.27
C ASP A 98 3.60 4.08 9.90
N GLU A 99 2.62 4.83 10.41
CA GLU A 99 1.42 4.24 11.01
C GLU A 99 0.56 3.54 9.94
N ALA A 100 0.28 4.22 8.82
CA ALA A 100 -0.42 3.62 7.68
C ALA A 100 0.35 2.42 7.13
N THR A 101 1.68 2.49 7.12
CA THR A 101 2.54 1.38 6.66
C THR A 101 2.37 0.17 7.55
N SER A 102 2.56 0.30 8.87
CA SER A 102 2.44 -0.83 9.81
C SER A 102 1.03 -1.46 9.77
N LYS A 103 -0.02 -0.65 9.61
CA LYS A 103 -1.41 -1.13 9.44
C LYS A 103 -1.61 -1.94 8.15
N ALA A 104 -0.90 -1.61 7.07
CA ALA A 104 -1.01 -2.28 5.78
C ALA A 104 -0.26 -3.62 5.69
N ILE A 105 0.72 -3.87 6.56
CA ILE A 105 1.60 -5.05 6.48
C ILE A 105 0.85 -6.38 6.41
N PRO A 106 -0.20 -6.66 7.23
CA PRO A 106 -0.93 -7.91 7.14
C PRO A 106 -1.52 -8.14 5.73
N PHE A 107 -2.11 -7.10 5.13
CA PHE A 107 -2.70 -7.19 3.80
C PHE A 107 -1.65 -7.43 2.71
N LEU A 108 -0.53 -6.69 2.75
CA LEU A 108 0.56 -6.86 1.80
C LEU A 108 1.19 -8.26 1.89
N ARG A 109 1.31 -8.82 3.11
CA ARG A 109 1.77 -10.20 3.29
C ARG A 109 0.82 -11.21 2.65
N SER A 110 -0.49 -11.04 2.82
CA SER A 110 -1.49 -11.90 2.17
C SER A 110 -1.42 -11.80 0.64
N LEU A 111 -1.21 -10.62 0.08
CA LEU A 111 -1.00 -10.46 -1.38
C LEU A 111 0.26 -11.18 -1.87
N ILE A 112 1.38 -11.09 -1.13
CA ILE A 112 2.61 -11.81 -1.49
C ILE A 112 2.40 -13.33 -1.42
N HIS A 113 1.69 -13.80 -0.39
CA HIS A 113 1.34 -15.22 -0.28
C HIS A 113 0.48 -15.68 -1.46
N LEU A 114 -0.55 -14.90 -1.83
CA LEU A 114 -1.41 -15.21 -2.98
C LEU A 114 -0.68 -15.16 -4.32
N ALA A 115 0.39 -14.39 -4.46
CA ALA A 115 1.17 -14.35 -5.70
C ALA A 115 1.81 -15.72 -6.05
N THR A 116 1.84 -16.66 -5.10
CA THR A 116 2.26 -18.05 -5.35
C THR A 116 1.29 -18.83 -6.23
N THR A 117 0.04 -18.36 -6.43
CA THR A 117 -1.00 -19.03 -7.22
C THR A 117 -0.93 -18.78 -8.74
N ASP A 118 0.22 -18.35 -9.26
CA ASP A 118 0.49 -18.05 -10.69
C ASP A 118 -0.37 -16.92 -11.30
N ASP A 119 -0.97 -16.07 -10.47
CA ASP A 119 -1.76 -14.92 -10.92
C ASP A 119 -0.83 -13.81 -11.51
N MET A 120 -0.99 -13.54 -12.82
CA MET A 120 -0.14 -12.61 -13.55
C MET A 120 -0.35 -11.16 -13.10
N SER A 121 -1.59 -10.75 -12.82
CA SER A 121 -1.91 -9.38 -12.43
C SER A 121 -1.35 -9.04 -11.06
N LEU A 122 -1.41 -9.99 -10.12
CA LEU A 122 -0.79 -9.87 -8.81
C LEU A 122 0.74 -9.81 -8.89
N ARG A 123 1.35 -10.61 -9.78
CA ARG A 123 2.79 -10.53 -10.04
C ARG A 123 3.20 -9.17 -10.59
N LEU A 124 2.44 -8.62 -11.53
CA LEU A 124 2.69 -7.27 -12.07
C LEU A 124 2.58 -6.22 -10.98
N PHE A 125 1.53 -6.25 -10.15
CA PHE A 125 1.42 -5.34 -9.00
C PHE A 125 2.64 -5.42 -8.08
N ILE A 126 3.13 -6.64 -7.81
CA ILE A 126 4.32 -6.83 -6.97
C ILE A 126 5.58 -6.23 -7.59
N VAL A 127 5.84 -6.52 -8.86
CA VAL A 127 7.07 -6.14 -9.57
C VAL A 127 7.08 -4.65 -9.93
N ASP A 128 5.95 -4.13 -10.41
CA ASP A 128 5.87 -2.78 -10.97
C ASP A 128 5.57 -1.71 -9.92
N ASP A 129 4.94 -2.08 -8.80
CA ASP A 129 4.49 -1.09 -7.81
C ASP A 129 5.00 -1.38 -6.38
N LEU A 130 4.69 -2.55 -5.81
CA LEU A 130 5.04 -2.85 -4.41
C LEU A 130 6.56 -2.85 -4.17
N LEU A 131 7.32 -3.65 -4.92
CA LEU A 131 8.77 -3.78 -4.74
C LEU A 131 9.50 -2.46 -4.97
N PRO A 132 9.26 -1.71 -6.07
CA PRO A 132 9.86 -0.39 -6.26
C PRO A 132 9.52 0.59 -5.13
N SER A 133 8.29 0.55 -4.60
CA SER A 133 7.89 1.42 -3.49
C SER A 133 8.59 1.07 -2.18
N ILE A 134 8.78 -0.22 -1.87
CA ILE A 134 9.58 -0.68 -0.73
C ILE A 134 11.03 -0.20 -0.86
N VAL A 135 11.66 -0.41 -2.03
CA VAL A 135 13.05 0.00 -2.28
C VAL A 135 13.20 1.50 -2.12
N ARG A 136 12.31 2.30 -2.74
CA ARG A 136 12.33 3.76 -2.62
C ARG A 136 12.15 4.24 -1.18
N ARG A 137 11.35 3.54 -0.38
CA ARG A 137 11.10 3.86 1.04
C ARG A 137 12.26 3.44 1.97
N LEU A 138 12.97 2.36 1.66
CA LEU A 138 14.08 1.86 2.49
C LEU A 138 15.42 2.52 2.15
N ASP A 139 15.63 2.94 0.91
CA ASP A 139 16.85 3.61 0.49
C ASP A 139 16.88 5.08 0.95
N ASN A 140 17.49 5.32 2.12
CA ASN A 140 17.64 6.66 2.69
C ASN A 140 18.55 7.58 1.86
N GLN A 141 19.35 7.05 0.92
CA GLN A 141 20.21 7.85 0.05
C GLN A 141 19.49 8.24 -1.24
N LEU A 142 18.38 7.57 -1.57
CA LEU A 142 17.62 7.85 -2.78
C LEU A 142 16.90 9.19 -2.68
N THR A 143 17.29 10.15 -3.52
CA THR A 143 16.56 11.41 -3.68
C THR A 143 15.31 11.16 -4.52
N CYS A 144 14.19 10.84 -3.87
CA CYS A 144 12.89 10.65 -4.52
C CYS A 144 11.75 11.29 -3.71
N ALA A 145 10.59 11.47 -4.34
CA ALA A 145 9.43 12.12 -3.72
C ALA A 145 8.99 11.44 -2.41
N ILE A 146 9.05 10.10 -2.35
CA ILE A 146 8.71 9.31 -1.15
C ILE A 146 9.63 9.68 0.01
N GLN A 147 10.95 9.62 -0.18
CA GLN A 147 11.91 10.01 0.85
C GLN A 147 11.75 11.48 1.24
N CYS A 148 11.59 12.39 0.28
CA CYS A 148 11.39 13.81 0.57
C CYS A 148 10.17 14.06 1.45
N GLN A 149 9.03 13.43 1.17
CA GLN A 149 7.83 13.60 1.99
C GLN A 149 7.94 12.92 3.35
N ARG A 150 8.52 11.72 3.42
CA ARG A 150 8.78 11.02 4.68
C ARG A 150 9.62 11.87 5.63
N HIS A 151 10.72 12.46 5.16
CA HIS A 151 11.58 13.33 5.98
C HIS A 151 10.86 14.60 6.46
N LYS A 152 9.94 15.16 5.65
CA LYS A 152 9.13 16.33 6.03
C LYS A 152 8.06 16.01 7.06
N LEU A 153 7.41 14.85 6.92
CA LEU A 153 6.31 14.41 7.79
C LEU A 153 6.79 13.89 9.13
N ASN A 154 7.95 13.22 9.14
CA ASN A 154 8.49 12.52 10.29
C ASN A 154 9.88 13.05 10.69
N PRO A 155 10.08 14.36 10.92
CA PRO A 155 11.40 14.90 11.26
C PRO A 155 11.86 14.37 12.62
N GLY A 156 12.85 13.47 12.60
CA GLY A 156 13.42 12.86 13.80
C GLY A 156 12.58 11.74 14.43
N ALA A 157 11.53 11.26 13.78
CA ALA A 157 10.81 10.08 14.26
C ALA A 157 11.65 8.81 14.08
N ALA A 158 11.49 7.85 14.97
CA ALA A 158 12.05 6.52 14.78
C ALA A 158 11.38 5.86 13.56
N ASP A 159 12.17 5.19 12.71
CA ASP A 159 11.68 4.43 11.55
C ASP A 159 11.03 3.12 12.03
N SER A 160 9.81 3.21 12.57
CA SER A 160 9.10 2.05 13.12
C SER A 160 8.66 1.10 12.01
N ALA A 161 8.27 1.63 10.86
CA ALA A 161 7.85 0.84 9.72
C ALA A 161 9.01 0.21 8.93
N GLY A 162 10.22 0.78 9.00
CA GLY A 162 11.37 0.28 8.24
C GLY A 162 11.70 -1.19 8.52
N LYS A 163 11.57 -1.65 9.77
CA LYS A 163 11.79 -3.06 10.13
C LYS A 163 10.77 -3.98 9.46
N ASP A 164 9.50 -3.59 9.46
CA ASP A 164 8.43 -4.38 8.85
C ASP A 164 8.61 -4.47 7.33
N LEU A 165 9.00 -3.35 6.69
CA LEU A 165 9.29 -3.30 5.26
C LEU A 165 10.51 -4.12 4.87
N VAL A 166 11.55 -4.19 5.70
CA VAL A 166 12.69 -5.10 5.49
C VAL A 166 12.24 -6.56 5.51
N VAL A 167 11.38 -6.94 6.46
CA VAL A 167 10.82 -8.30 6.51
C VAL A 167 9.96 -8.58 5.27
N LEU A 168 9.14 -7.63 4.85
CA LEU A 168 8.32 -7.75 3.64
C LEU A 168 9.19 -7.91 2.37
N CYS A 169 10.28 -7.16 2.28
CA CYS A 169 11.28 -7.26 1.21
C CYS A 169 11.95 -8.64 1.18
N GLN A 170 12.27 -9.21 2.35
CA GLN A 170 12.81 -10.57 2.45
C GLN A 170 11.79 -11.63 1.98
N GLN A 171 10.51 -11.47 2.33
CA GLN A 171 9.44 -12.35 1.85
C GLN A 171 9.30 -12.30 0.32
N LEU A 172 9.35 -11.09 -0.26
CA LEU A 172 9.38 -10.91 -1.72
C LEU A 172 10.59 -11.56 -2.38
N TYR A 173 11.78 -11.38 -1.80
CA TYR A 173 12.99 -12.00 -2.31
C TYR A 173 12.88 -13.53 -2.35
N ASN A 174 12.39 -14.14 -1.26
CA ASN A 174 12.17 -15.59 -1.20
C ASN A 174 11.13 -16.05 -2.23
N TYR A 175 10.05 -15.27 -2.43
CA TYR A 175 9.04 -15.52 -3.46
C TYR A 175 9.67 -15.58 -4.86
N PHE A 176 10.47 -14.58 -5.23
CA PHE A 176 11.12 -14.54 -6.54
C PHE A 176 12.17 -15.65 -6.75
N GLN A 177 12.91 -16.02 -5.69
CA GLN A 177 13.86 -17.14 -5.77
C GLN A 177 13.18 -18.48 -6.06
N ILE A 178 12.00 -18.73 -5.49
CA ILE A 178 11.27 -19.99 -5.68
C ILE A 178 10.65 -20.07 -7.09
N GLN A 179 10.17 -18.96 -7.63
CA GLN A 179 9.45 -18.91 -8.90
C GLN A 179 10.34 -18.89 -10.16
N ALA A 180 11.67 -18.98 -10.00
CA ALA A 180 12.64 -18.90 -11.11
C ALA A 180 12.46 -17.66 -12.01
N ILE A 181 12.04 -16.54 -11.42
CA ILE A 181 11.92 -15.25 -12.13
C ILE A 181 13.28 -14.53 -12.01
N PHE A 182 14.26 -15.03 -12.77
CA PHE A 182 15.45 -14.34 -13.32
C PHE A 182 16.02 -15.19 -14.45
#